data_AF-A0A0G4IUQ2-F1
#
_entry.id   AF-A0A0G4IUQ2-F1
#
_cell.length_a   1.000
_cell.length_b   1.000
_cell.length_c   1.000
_cell.angle_alpha   90.00
_cell.angle_beta   90.00
_cell.angle_gamma   90.00
#
_symmetry.space_group_name_H-M   'P 1'
#
loop_
_entity.id
_entity.type
_entity.pdbx_description
1 polymer ?
#
loop_
_entity_poly.entity_id
_entity_poly.type
_entity_poly.pdbx_seq_one_letter_code
_entity_poly.pdbx_strand_id
1 'polypeptide(L)'
;MGRVPRLALLALDTAVGAAAGAVIGAAVRFAIDWGDGLQAMVDAASMHPIVRERLGAPLRASMFWEGTHDDDGAWATIPVSGSRPRARGAIRGRSIKIDGTWHVVELSAQVPGEHSLVDLADDGSAYTAKYK
;
A
#
# COMPACT_ATOMS: atom_id res chain seq x y z
N MET A 1 30.10 23.14 22.16
CA MET A 1 29.96 21.66 22.20
C MET A 1 29.04 21.33 23.36
N GLY A 2 27.90 20.67 23.27
CA GLY A 2 27.16 20.07 22.15
C GLY A 2 25.66 20.22 22.43
N ARG A 3 24.87 20.41 21.36
CA ARG A 3 23.41 20.56 21.43
C ARG A 3 22.77 19.21 21.76
N VAL A 4 21.97 19.19 22.81
CA VAL A 4 21.05 18.07 23.13
C VAL A 4 19.91 18.09 22.11
N PRO A 5 19.63 17.01 21.37
CA PRO A 5 18.47 16.99 20.48
C PRO A 5 17.19 16.89 21.31
N ARG A 6 16.28 17.84 21.06
CA ARG A 6 14.93 17.86 21.61
C ARG A 6 14.19 16.61 21.16
N LEU A 7 13.87 15.74 22.11
CA LEU A 7 12.83 14.72 21.98
C LEU A 7 11.50 15.45 21.70
N ALA A 8 11.08 15.42 20.44
CA ALA A 8 9.71 15.77 20.07
C ALA A 8 8.81 14.61 20.48
N LEU A 9 8.36 14.64 21.73
CA LEU A 9 7.19 13.90 22.19
C LEU A 9 5.99 14.44 21.40
N LEU A 10 5.64 13.79 20.28
CA LEU A 10 4.39 14.07 19.58
C LEU A 10 3.35 13.09 20.10
N ALA A 11 2.39 13.67 20.80
CA ALA A 11 1.28 13.03 21.47
C ALA A 11 0.59 11.99 20.58
N LEU A 12 0.50 10.78 21.12
CA LEU A 12 -0.27 9.68 20.58
C LEU A 12 -1.75 9.94 20.91
N ASP A 13 -2.39 10.78 20.10
CA ASP A 13 -3.81 11.08 20.30
C ASP A 13 -4.52 11.12 18.96
N THR A 14 -4.93 9.95 18.46
CA THR A 14 -6.05 9.88 17.52
C THR A 14 -6.71 8.50 17.57
N ALA A 15 -7.80 8.46 18.34
CA ALA A 15 -9.05 7.76 18.03
C ALA A 15 -8.93 6.37 17.37
N VAL A 16 -8.86 5.36 18.23
CA VAL A 16 -9.35 4.01 17.94
C VAL A 16 -10.86 4.10 17.69
N GLY A 17 -11.23 4.33 16.43
CA GLY A 17 -12.60 4.19 15.93
C GLY A 17 -12.80 2.78 15.42
N ALA A 18 -13.30 1.90 16.29
CA ALA A 18 -13.61 0.52 16.03
C ALA A 18 -14.52 0.32 14.79
N ALA A 19 -14.06 -0.51 13.84
CA ALA A 19 -14.92 -1.32 12.99
C ALA A 19 -14.14 -2.57 12.52
N ALA A 20 -14.31 -3.63 13.30
CA ALA A 20 -14.26 -5.06 12.95
C ALA A 20 -13.06 -5.62 12.14
N GLY A 21 -12.12 -6.22 12.87
CA GLY A 21 -11.78 -7.63 12.65
C GLY A 21 -10.73 -7.96 11.58
N ALA A 22 -9.46 -7.71 11.86
CA ALA A 22 -8.38 -8.67 11.59
C ALA A 22 -7.10 -8.20 12.31
N VAL A 23 -6.46 -9.14 13.00
CA VAL A 23 -5.20 -8.98 13.71
C VAL A 23 -4.11 -8.55 12.73
N ILE A 24 -3.60 -7.33 12.86
CA ILE A 24 -2.30 -6.97 12.32
C ILE A 24 -1.30 -7.20 13.45
N GLY A 25 -0.61 -8.35 13.38
CA GLY A 25 0.49 -8.67 14.26
C GLY A 25 1.56 -7.58 14.18
N ALA A 26 2.10 -7.20 15.34
CA ALA A 26 3.12 -6.18 15.59
C ALA A 26 3.86 -5.65 14.34
N ALA A 27 3.29 -4.64 13.69
CA ALA A 27 3.92 -3.98 12.56
C ALA A 27 4.78 -2.80 13.04
N VAL A 28 6.06 -2.80 12.67
CA VAL A 28 6.93 -1.64 12.84
C VAL A 28 6.49 -0.59 11.83
N ARG A 29 6.02 0.56 12.31
CA ARG A 29 5.49 1.65 11.50
C ARG A 29 6.64 2.52 11.00
N PHE A 30 7.17 2.21 9.81
CA PHE A 30 8.09 3.11 9.12
C PHE A 30 7.27 4.12 8.31
N ALA A 31 7.30 5.38 8.73
CA ALA A 31 7.22 6.47 7.76
C ALA A 31 8.65 6.70 7.30
N ILE A 32 8.92 6.69 5.99
CA ILE A 32 10.15 7.08 5.27
C ILE A 32 10.54 6.02 4.22
N ASP A 33 10.89 6.56 3.05
CA ASP A 33 11.23 5.99 1.74
C ASP A 33 10.07 5.34 0.96
N TRP A 34 9.65 6.02 -0.10
CA TRP A 34 8.58 5.60 -1.01
C TRP A 34 9.23 5.26 -2.36
N GLY A 35 9.55 3.98 -2.55
CA GLY A 35 10.24 3.50 -3.75
C GLY A 35 9.32 3.23 -4.94
N ASP A 36 9.90 3.22 -6.14
CA ASP A 36 9.19 2.95 -7.41
C ASP A 36 8.48 1.59 -7.41
N GLY A 37 9.02 0.58 -6.73
CA GLY A 37 8.37 -0.71 -6.57
C GLY A 37 7.05 -0.64 -5.80
N LEU A 38 6.93 0.24 -4.81
CA LEU A 38 5.67 0.50 -4.09
C LEU A 38 4.68 1.26 -4.97
N GLN A 39 5.18 2.25 -5.72
CA GLN A 39 4.36 3.01 -6.67
C GLN A 39 3.78 2.09 -7.76
N ALA A 40 4.57 1.16 -8.28
CA ALA A 40 4.12 0.16 -9.26
C ALA A 40 2.91 -0.62 -8.78
N MET A 41 2.90 -1.04 -7.51
CA MET A 41 1.76 -1.76 -6.91
C MET A 41 0.51 -0.88 -6.81
N VAL A 42 0.67 0.38 -6.40
CA VAL A 42 -0.46 1.33 -6.30
C VAL A 42 -1.06 1.63 -7.67
N ASP A 43 -0.21 1.85 -8.67
CA ASP A 43 -0.65 2.16 -10.03
C ASP A 43 -1.35 0.95 -10.66
N ALA A 44 -0.79 -0.25 -10.51
CA ALA A 44 -1.44 -1.50 -10.92
C ALA A 44 -2.82 -1.68 -10.28
N ALA A 45 -2.90 -1.52 -8.96
CA ALA A 45 -4.18 -1.61 -8.24
C ALA A 45 -5.19 -0.55 -8.70
N SER A 46 -4.74 0.67 -9.02
CA SER A 46 -5.62 1.77 -9.47
C SER A 46 -6.28 1.52 -10.82
N MET A 47 -5.70 0.63 -11.62
CA MET A 47 -6.23 0.24 -12.93
C MET A 47 -7.25 -0.89 -12.82
N HIS A 48 -7.19 -1.71 -11.77
CA HIS A 48 -8.04 -2.89 -11.65
C HIS A 48 -9.54 -2.52 -11.51
N PRO A 49 -10.46 -3.16 -12.29
CA PRO A 49 -11.89 -2.81 -12.29
C PRO A 49 -12.53 -2.83 -10.89
N ILE A 50 -12.31 -3.88 -10.09
CA ILE A 50 -12.91 -3.99 -8.75
C ILE A 50 -12.45 -2.87 -7.81
N VAL A 51 -11.20 -2.44 -7.93
CA VAL A 51 -10.63 -1.38 -7.09
C VAL A 51 -11.24 -0.04 -7.48
N ARG A 52 -11.35 0.24 -8.79
CA ARG A 52 -12.02 1.44 -9.30
C ARG A 52 -13.49 1.48 -8.96
N GLU A 53 -14.16 0.34 -9.00
CA GLU A 53 -15.56 0.22 -8.63
C GLU A 53 -15.77 0.43 -7.13
N ARG A 54 -14.94 -0.16 -6.26
CA ARG A 54 -15.18 -0.12 -4.81
C ARG A 54 -14.55 1.10 -4.12
N LEU A 55 -13.36 1.52 -4.55
CA LEU A 55 -12.64 2.66 -3.98
C LEU A 55 -12.80 3.94 -4.80
N GLY A 56 -12.90 3.84 -6.13
CA GLY A 56 -12.88 4.99 -7.03
C GLY A 56 -11.45 5.38 -7.44
N ALA A 57 -11.36 6.42 -8.29
CA ALA A 57 -10.10 6.99 -8.73
C ALA A 57 -10.10 8.53 -8.55
N PRO A 58 -8.94 9.16 -8.28
CA PRO A 58 -7.63 8.55 -8.05
C PRO A 58 -7.55 7.81 -6.71
N LEU A 59 -6.67 6.80 -6.63
CA LEU A 59 -6.28 6.20 -5.35
C LEU A 59 -5.24 7.09 -4.67
N ARG A 60 -5.34 7.19 -3.35
CA ARG A 60 -4.37 7.84 -2.48
C ARG A 60 -3.80 6.79 -1.54
N ALA A 61 -2.51 6.54 -1.67
CA ALA A 61 -1.79 5.66 -0.76
C ALA A 61 -1.38 6.40 0.52
N SER A 62 -1.40 5.66 1.63
CA SER A 62 -0.89 6.11 2.92
C SER A 62 0.64 6.05 2.92
N MET A 63 1.28 7.11 3.43
CA MET A 63 2.72 7.12 3.71
C MET A 63 3.13 6.17 4.86
N PHE A 64 2.14 5.66 5.59
CA PHE A 64 2.32 4.61 6.59
C PHE A 64 1.86 3.29 5.98
N TRP A 65 2.83 2.48 5.59
CA TRP A 65 2.67 1.16 5.02
C TRP A 65 3.55 0.16 5.80
N GLU A 66 3.35 -1.12 5.55
CA GLU A 66 4.05 -2.21 6.25
C GLU A 66 4.75 -3.10 5.24
N GLY A 67 5.98 -3.49 5.48
CA GLY A 67 6.73 -4.39 4.59
C GLY A 67 8.19 -4.02 4.45
N THR A 68 8.78 -4.39 3.33
CA THR A 68 10.17 -4.11 2.97
C THR A 68 10.28 -3.68 1.51
N HIS A 69 11.22 -2.79 1.23
CA HIS A 69 11.65 -2.50 -0.14
C HIS A 69 13.17 -2.32 -0.16
N ASP A 70 13.76 -2.66 -1.30
CA ASP A 70 15.16 -2.44 -1.64
C ASP A 70 15.26 -2.05 -3.13
N ASP A 71 16.47 -2.04 -3.68
CA ASP A 71 16.74 -1.60 -5.05
C ASP A 71 16.15 -2.55 -6.12
N ASP A 72 15.88 -3.81 -5.77
CA ASP A 72 15.51 -4.89 -6.68
C ASP A 72 14.12 -5.49 -6.38
N GLY A 73 13.55 -5.21 -5.21
CA GLY A 73 12.29 -5.81 -4.76
C GLY A 73 11.52 -4.94 -3.78
N ALA A 74 10.20 -5.09 -3.80
CA ALA A 74 9.33 -4.56 -2.77
C ALA A 74 8.23 -5.57 -2.42
N TRP A 75 7.93 -5.71 -1.13
CA TRP A 75 6.76 -6.41 -0.63
C TRP A 75 6.14 -5.52 0.44
N ALA A 76 4.92 -5.07 0.19
CA ALA A 76 4.22 -4.23 1.15
C ALA A 76 2.72 -4.53 1.26
N THR A 77 2.18 -4.17 2.41
CA THR A 77 0.77 -3.85 2.63
C THR A 77 0.65 -2.34 2.74
N ILE A 78 -0.07 -1.73 1.80
CA ILE A 78 -0.21 -0.28 1.65
C ILE A 78 -1.68 0.08 1.88
N PRO A 79 -2.01 0.79 2.98
CA PRO A 79 -3.34 1.34 3.15
C PRO A 79 -3.65 2.35 2.05
N VAL A 80 -4.84 2.26 1.45
CA VAL A 80 -5.27 3.12 0.35
C VAL A 80 -6.65 3.72 0.64
N SER A 81 -6.90 4.89 0.10
CA SER A 81 -8.21 5.54 0.10
C SER A 81 -8.54 5.99 -1.32
N GLY A 82 -9.79 5.82 -1.73
CA GLY A 82 -10.24 6.30 -3.03
C GLY A 82 -11.06 7.58 -2.94
N SER A 83 -11.56 8.04 -4.08
CA SER A 83 -12.37 9.25 -4.17
C SER A 83 -13.80 9.08 -3.65
N ARG A 84 -14.27 7.84 -3.46
CA ARG A 84 -15.61 7.58 -2.92
C ARG A 84 -15.68 7.88 -1.41
N PRO A 85 -16.80 8.44 -0.90
CA PRO A 85 -16.96 8.71 0.53
C PRO A 85 -16.76 7.44 1.37
N ARG A 86 -15.91 7.52 2.39
CA ARG A 86 -15.57 6.41 3.31
C ARG A 86 -14.97 5.17 2.62
N ALA A 87 -14.50 5.29 1.38
CA ALA A 87 -13.90 4.17 0.67
C ALA A 87 -12.42 4.03 1.03
N ARG A 88 -12.15 3.16 2.00
CA ARG A 88 -10.82 2.81 2.50
C ARG A 88 -10.57 1.34 2.27
N GLY A 89 -9.32 0.99 2.03
CA GLY A 89 -8.88 -0.37 1.83
C GLY A 89 -7.39 -0.51 2.07
N ALA A 90 -6.84 -1.64 1.68
CA ALA A 90 -5.41 -1.88 1.64
C ALA A 90 -5.08 -2.68 0.39
N ILE A 91 -3.92 -2.44 -0.18
CA ILE A 91 -3.35 -3.33 -1.19
C ILE A 91 -2.20 -4.09 -0.55
N ARG A 92 -2.04 -5.35 -0.92
CA ARG A 92 -0.91 -6.18 -0.52
C ARG A 92 -0.30 -6.73 -1.79
N GLY A 93 1.00 -6.60 -1.95
CA GLY A 93 1.63 -7.10 -3.16
C GLY A 93 3.13 -7.25 -3.05
N ARG A 94 3.67 -7.74 -4.15
CA ARG A 94 5.09 -7.89 -4.38
C ARG A 94 5.44 -7.37 -5.78
N SER A 95 6.48 -6.56 -5.85
CA SER A 95 7.10 -6.16 -7.10
C SER A 95 8.59 -6.51 -7.10
N ILE A 96 9.12 -6.80 -8.29
CA ILE A 96 10.53 -7.10 -8.53
C ILE A 96 11.04 -6.31 -9.71
N LYS A 97 12.33 -5.98 -9.71
CA LYS A 97 12.99 -5.29 -10.82
C LYS A 97 13.66 -6.31 -11.74
N ILE A 98 13.29 -6.29 -13.02
CA ILE A 98 13.88 -7.13 -14.08
C ILE A 98 14.38 -6.20 -15.17
N ASP A 99 15.65 -6.30 -15.52
CA ASP A 99 16.29 -5.45 -16.55
C ASP A 99 16.01 -3.95 -16.37
N GLY A 100 16.03 -3.50 -15.11
CA GLY A 100 15.78 -2.11 -14.72
C GLY A 100 14.30 -1.70 -14.66
N THR A 101 13.36 -2.59 -15.00
CA THR A 101 11.92 -2.32 -15.02
C THR A 101 11.22 -3.00 -13.85
N TRP A 102 10.28 -2.31 -13.19
CA TRP A 102 9.49 -2.90 -12.12
C TRP A 102 8.30 -3.71 -12.65
N HIS A 103 8.18 -4.93 -12.15
CA HIS A 103 7.09 -5.86 -12.45
C HIS A 103 6.36 -6.20 -11.16
N VAL A 104 5.04 -6.03 -11.15
CA VAL A 104 4.19 -6.50 -10.04
C VAL A 104 3.89 -7.98 -10.29
N VAL A 105 4.35 -8.84 -9.39
CA VAL A 105 4.24 -10.30 -9.53
C VAL A 105 3.16 -10.89 -8.64
N GLU A 106 2.78 -10.18 -7.57
CA GLU A 106 1.66 -10.52 -6.71
C GLU A 106 0.92 -9.23 -6.36
N LEU A 107 -0.41 -9.24 -6.43
CA LEU A 107 -1.20 -8.09 -6.04
C LEU A 107 -2.59 -8.53 -5.58
N SER A 108 -2.96 -8.12 -4.39
CA SER A 108 -4.30 -8.34 -3.85
C SER A 108 -4.80 -7.07 -3.19
N ALA A 109 -6.12 -6.90 -3.10
CA ALA A 109 -6.72 -5.76 -2.43
C ALA A 109 -7.80 -6.18 -1.43
N GLN A 110 -7.81 -5.50 -0.29
CA GLN A 110 -8.95 -5.43 0.60
C GLN A 110 -9.75 -4.18 0.22
N VAL A 111 -10.99 -4.36 -0.23
CA VAL A 111 -11.87 -3.28 -0.66
C VAL A 111 -13.18 -3.30 0.13
N PRO A 112 -13.90 -2.16 0.25
CA PRO A 112 -15.19 -2.11 0.92
C PRO A 112 -16.20 -3.13 0.36
N GLY A 113 -16.87 -3.83 1.27
CA GLY A 113 -17.87 -4.85 0.94
C GLY A 113 -17.30 -6.25 0.73
N GLU A 114 -15.97 -6.42 0.75
CA GLU A 114 -15.33 -7.74 0.68
C GLU A 114 -14.77 -8.14 2.06
N HIS A 115 -15.06 -9.37 2.48
CA HIS A 115 -14.57 -9.92 3.74
C HIS A 115 -13.18 -10.58 3.62
N SER A 116 -12.66 -10.70 2.41
CA SER A 116 -11.37 -11.34 2.11
C SER A 116 -10.56 -10.51 1.12
N LEU A 117 -9.27 -10.80 1.04
CA LEU A 117 -8.41 -10.22 0.00
C LEU A 117 -8.86 -10.74 -1.36
N VAL A 118 -9.05 -9.82 -2.31
CA VAL A 118 -9.32 -10.13 -3.70
C VAL A 118 -7.99 -10.15 -4.43
N ASP A 119 -7.65 -11.28 -5.04
CA ASP A 119 -6.49 -11.36 -5.92
C ASP A 119 -6.74 -10.53 -7.19
N LEU A 120 -5.81 -9.63 -7.50
CA LEU A 120 -5.89 -8.73 -8.65
C LEU A 120 -5.04 -9.24 -9.83
N ALA A 121 -4.23 -10.29 -9.63
CA ALA A 121 -3.41 -10.91 -10.67
C ALA A 121 -4.17 -12.02 -11.45
N ASP A 122 -5.32 -12.45 -10.94
CA ASP A 122 -6.09 -13.59 -11.47
C ASP A 122 -6.88 -13.27 -12.76
N ASP A 123 -6.72 -12.06 -13.31
CA ASP A 123 -7.21 -11.72 -14.65
C ASP A 123 -6.20 -12.05 -15.78
N GLY A 124 -5.03 -12.59 -15.41
CA GLY A 124 -3.96 -12.95 -16.35
C GLY A 124 -3.06 -11.78 -16.77
N SER A 125 -3.21 -10.61 -16.16
CA SER A 125 -2.40 -9.43 -16.45
C SER A 125 -1.17 -9.37 -15.55
N ALA A 126 0.01 -9.70 -16.08
CA ALA A 126 1.24 -9.23 -15.45
C ALA A 126 1.31 -7.70 -15.58
N TYR A 127 1.11 -6.98 -14.48
CA TYR A 127 1.19 -5.52 -14.48
C TYR A 127 2.66 -5.10 -14.60
N THR A 128 3.05 -4.73 -15.82
CA THR A 128 4.36 -4.15 -16.09
C THR A 128 4.23 -2.64 -16.05
N ALA A 129 4.90 -2.01 -15.10
CA ALA A 129 4.95 -0.56 -15.01
C ALA A 129 6.38 -0.12 -15.33
N LYS A 130 6.51 0.60 -16.46
CA LYS A 130 7.81 1.11 -16.93
C LYS A 130 8.18 2.34 -16.11
N TYR A 131 8.94 2.14 -15.03
CA TYR A 131 9.66 3.23 -14.37
C TYR A 131 11.12 3.16 -14.82
N LYS A 132 11.65 4.30 -15.28
CA LYS A 132 13.04 4.48 -15.73
C LYS A 132 13.77 5.38 -14.75
#